data_AF-A0A841CQR5-F1
#
_entry.id   AF-A0A841CQR5-F1
#
_cell.length_a   1.000
_cell.length_b   1.000
_cell.length_c   1.000
_cell.angle_alpha   90.00
_cell.angle_beta   90.00
_cell.angle_gamma   90.00
#
_symmetry.space_group_name_H-M   'P 1'
#
loop_
_entity.id
_entity.type
_entity.pdbx_description
1 polymer ?
#
loop_
_entity_poly.entity_id
_entity_poly.type
_entity_poly.pdbx_seq_one_letter_code
_entity_poly.pdbx_strand_id
1 'polypeptide(L)'
;MDEVDALVNRVLATSSEEAPVLMQLYVASDVHTQELSAGVVGDRGVLRYAGRDWFEGVCSLGEGRGGGEPLLYFYMDSDTEFPSNAEVPLDVVRQAIKDYLVADGARPTCVSWQPDH
;
A
#
# COMPACT_ATOMS: atom_id res chain seq x y z
N MET A 1 -1.30 -17.11 -4.22
CA MET A 1 -1.57 -16.61 -2.86
C MET A 1 -0.31 -16.68 -2.01
N ASP A 2 0.30 -17.86 -1.86
CA ASP A 2 1.57 -18.04 -1.14
C ASP A 2 2.74 -17.21 -1.71
N GLU A 3 2.75 -16.96 -3.01
CA GLU A 3 3.75 -16.10 -3.67
C GLU A 3 3.67 -14.64 -3.21
N VAL A 4 2.46 -14.13 -2.94
CA VAL A 4 2.28 -12.77 -2.40
C VAL A 4 2.86 -12.70 -0.99
N ASP A 5 2.56 -13.71 -0.16
CA ASP A 5 3.09 -13.74 1.21
C ASP A 5 4.62 -13.86 1.21
N ALA A 6 5.19 -14.65 0.30
CA ALA A 6 6.64 -14.76 0.12
C ALA A 6 7.28 -13.45 -0.36
N LEU A 7 6.62 -12.72 -1.28
CA LEU A 7 7.06 -11.40 -1.74
C LEU A 7 7.08 -10.40 -0.58
N VAL A 8 5.96 -10.28 0.14
CA VAL A 8 5.82 -9.37 1.28
C VAL A 8 6.88 -9.68 2.34
N ASN A 9 7.10 -10.95 2.66
CA ASN A 9 8.13 -11.35 3.64
C ASN A 9 9.54 -10.98 3.19
N ARG A 10 9.84 -11.05 1.88
CA ARG A 10 11.15 -10.65 1.35
C ARG A 10 11.38 -9.15 1.50
N VAL A 11 10.37 -8.34 1.19
CA VAL A 11 10.47 -6.88 1.31
C VAL A 11 10.51 -6.46 2.79
N LEU A 12 9.73 -7.13 3.64
CA LEU A 12 9.75 -6.89 5.07
C LEU A 12 11.14 -7.16 5.67
N ALA A 13 11.87 -8.18 5.19
CA ALA A 13 13.23 -8.47 5.64
C ALA A 13 14.26 -7.36 5.30
N THR A 14 13.93 -6.47 4.34
CA THR A 14 14.73 -5.29 3.99
C THR A 14 14.19 -3.99 4.57
N SER A 15 12.98 -4.01 5.11
CA SER A 15 12.30 -2.84 5.65
C SER A 15 12.63 -2.62 7.13
N SER A 16 12.73 -1.36 7.54
CA SER A 16 12.98 -0.98 8.93
C SER A 16 12.17 0.25 9.30
N GLU A 17 12.03 0.54 10.59
CA GLU A 17 11.32 1.74 11.07
C GLU A 17 11.98 3.04 10.57
N GLU A 18 13.30 3.04 10.31
CA GLU A 18 14.03 4.20 9.80
C GLU A 18 13.93 4.36 8.27
N ALA A 19 13.62 3.27 7.56
CA ALA A 19 13.43 3.27 6.12
C ALA A 19 12.35 2.24 5.73
N PRO A 20 11.06 2.54 5.97
CA PRO A 20 9.96 1.65 5.63
C PRO A 20 9.86 1.49 4.12
N VAL A 21 9.92 0.27 3.58
CA VAL A 21 9.97 0.08 2.12
C VAL A 21 8.57 0.13 1.49
N LEU A 22 8.45 0.85 0.36
CA LEU A 22 7.28 0.86 -0.51
C LEU A 22 7.47 -0.05 -1.73
N MET A 23 6.47 -0.87 -2.03
CA MET A 23 6.38 -1.66 -3.26
C MET A 23 5.33 -1.05 -4.19
N GLN A 24 5.58 -1.04 -5.51
CA GLN A 24 4.57 -0.73 -6.51
C GLN A 24 4.19 -1.98 -7.29
N LEU A 25 2.88 -2.23 -7.39
CA LEU A 25 2.30 -3.41 -8.02
C LEU A 25 1.47 -2.98 -9.22
N TYR A 26 1.69 -3.67 -10.34
CA TYR A 26 0.98 -3.46 -11.59
C TYR A 26 0.50 -4.80 -12.13
N VAL A 27 -0.69 -4.83 -12.72
CA VAL A 27 -1.18 -6.00 -13.45
C VAL A 27 -0.73 -5.90 -14.91
N ALA A 28 -0.13 -6.97 -15.43
CA ALA A 28 0.52 -6.98 -16.74
C ALA A 28 -0.41 -6.66 -17.93
N SER A 29 -1.72 -6.81 -17.73
CA SER A 29 -2.77 -6.48 -18.70
C SER A 29 -2.88 -4.97 -18.95
N ASP A 30 -2.50 -4.12 -17.99
CA ASP A 30 -2.58 -2.66 -18.13
C ASP A 30 -1.68 -1.91 -17.13
N VAL A 31 -0.38 -1.87 -17.41
CA VAL A 31 0.64 -1.20 -16.57
C VAL A 31 0.50 0.32 -16.47
N HIS A 32 -0.42 0.93 -17.23
CA HIS A 32 -0.55 2.38 -17.31
C HIS A 32 -1.83 2.93 -16.66
N THR A 33 -2.77 2.08 -16.23
CA THR A 33 -4.05 2.60 -15.72
C THR A 33 -4.36 2.31 -14.27
N GLN A 34 -3.76 1.28 -13.65
CA GLN A 34 -4.09 0.86 -12.30
C GLN A 34 -2.82 0.47 -11.54
N GLU A 35 -2.58 1.13 -10.41
CA GLU A 35 -1.38 1.00 -9.60
C GLU A 35 -1.79 0.79 -8.15
N LEU A 36 -1.19 -0.23 -7.52
CA LEU A 36 -1.30 -0.44 -6.07
C LEU A 36 0.09 -0.32 -5.44
N SER A 37 0.26 0.69 -4.61
CA SER A 37 1.43 0.90 -3.76
C SER A 37 1.16 0.26 -2.40
N ALA A 38 2.13 -0.50 -1.89
CA ALA A 38 2.06 -1.17 -0.61
C ALA A 38 3.35 -0.96 0.19
N GLY A 39 3.25 -0.18 1.26
CA GLY A 39 4.31 0.02 2.23
C GLY A 39 4.24 -1.03 3.32
N VAL A 40 5.37 -1.57 3.76
CA VAL A 40 5.41 -2.58 4.84
C VAL A 40 6.52 -2.29 5.84
N VAL A 41 6.24 -2.38 7.13
CA VAL A 41 7.24 -2.28 8.22
C VAL A 41 6.70 -2.96 9.48
N GLY A 42 7.52 -3.77 10.14
CA GLY A 42 7.10 -4.50 11.35
C GLY A 42 5.84 -5.36 11.09
N ASP A 43 4.78 -5.10 11.85
CA ASP A 43 3.46 -5.75 11.76
C ASP A 43 2.38 -4.87 11.09
N ARG A 44 2.80 -3.79 10.42
CA ARG A 44 1.94 -2.77 9.81
C ARG A 44 2.37 -2.41 8.40
N GLY A 45 1.57 -1.59 7.75
CA GLY A 45 1.87 -1.05 6.43
C GLY A 45 0.84 -0.04 5.95
N VAL A 46 1.06 0.52 4.77
CA VAL A 46 0.16 1.48 4.12
C VAL A 46 -0.18 1.01 2.72
N LEU A 47 -1.33 1.45 2.20
CA LEU A 47 -1.73 1.22 0.82
C LEU A 47 -2.06 2.54 0.15
N ARG A 48 -1.69 2.65 -1.12
CA ARG A 48 -2.20 3.67 -2.03
C ARG A 48 -2.67 3.01 -3.31
N TYR A 49 -3.84 3.40 -3.79
CA TYR A 49 -4.38 2.94 -5.04
C TYR A 49 -4.65 4.13 -5.95
N ALA A 50 -4.17 4.06 -7.19
CA ALA A 50 -4.55 4.99 -8.25
C ALA A 50 -5.07 4.20 -9.45
N GLY A 51 -6.22 4.63 -9.99
CA GLY A 51 -6.91 3.92 -11.05
C GLY A 51 -7.76 4.86 -11.91
N ARG A 52 -8.36 4.35 -12.99
CA ARG A 52 -9.21 5.16 -13.90
C ARG A 52 -10.29 5.97 -13.18
N ASP A 53 -10.97 5.35 -12.21
CA ASP A 53 -12.03 5.99 -11.42
C ASP A 53 -11.50 6.77 -10.20
N TRP A 54 -10.20 6.66 -9.91
CA TRP A 54 -9.52 7.23 -8.75
C TRP A 54 -8.18 7.84 -9.18
N PHE A 55 -8.24 8.80 -10.09
CA PHE A 55 -7.06 9.38 -10.74
C PHE A 55 -6.18 10.20 -9.77
N GLU A 56 -6.79 10.83 -8.77
CA GLU A 56 -6.07 11.53 -7.68
C GLU A 56 -5.42 10.56 -6.70
N GLY A 57 -5.84 9.29 -6.72
CA GLY A 57 -5.40 8.28 -5.77
C GLY A 57 -6.20 8.30 -4.47
N VAL A 58 -6.13 7.18 -3.76
CA VAL A 58 -6.68 7.03 -2.41
C VAL A 58 -5.69 6.26 -1.55
N CYS A 59 -5.62 6.61 -0.27
CA CYS A 59 -4.81 5.91 0.71
C CYS A 59 -5.68 5.02 1.61
N SER A 60 -5.08 3.98 2.20
CA SER A 60 -5.73 3.24 3.27
C SER A 60 -6.11 4.16 4.43
N LEU A 61 -7.19 3.80 5.13
CA LEU A 61 -7.62 4.41 6.37
C LEU A 61 -7.54 3.36 7.48
N GLY A 62 -6.61 3.60 8.41
CA GLY A 62 -6.40 2.79 9.61
C GLY A 62 -7.15 3.29 10.84
N GLU A 63 -6.87 2.66 11.98
CA GLU A 63 -7.49 2.99 13.28
C GLU A 63 -6.80 4.17 14.01
N GLY A 64 -5.70 4.68 13.46
CA GLY A 64 -4.99 5.84 14.00
C GLY A 64 -5.85 7.10 14.00
N ARG A 65 -5.65 7.98 14.99
CA ARG A 65 -6.26 9.31 14.98
C ARG A 65 -5.49 10.19 14.00
N GLY A 66 -6.16 10.70 12.96
CA GLY A 66 -5.57 11.66 12.04
C GLY A 66 -5.14 12.95 12.75
N GLY A 67 -4.19 13.67 12.15
CA GLY A 67 -3.69 14.96 12.65
C GLY A 67 -2.29 14.92 13.28
N GLY A 68 -1.57 13.80 13.15
CA GLY A 68 -0.12 13.73 13.39
C GLY A 68 0.70 13.98 12.13
N GLU A 69 2.04 13.90 12.27
CA GLU A 69 3.00 13.99 11.16
C GLU A 69 2.75 12.92 10.08
N PRO A 70 2.96 13.22 8.79
CA PRO A 70 2.85 12.24 7.72
C PRO A 70 3.72 11.00 7.97
N LEU A 71 3.22 9.85 7.53
CA LEU A 71 4.01 8.62 7.49
C LEU A 71 4.92 8.65 6.27
N LEU A 72 6.17 8.23 6.41
CA LEU A 72 7.14 8.17 5.32
C LEU A 72 7.44 6.72 4.96
N TYR A 73 7.26 6.39 3.67
CA TYR A 73 7.73 5.13 3.10
C TYR A 73 8.67 5.41 1.93
N PHE A 74 9.76 4.68 1.89
CA PHE A 74 10.86 4.86 0.96
C PHE A 74 10.61 4.14 -0.37
N TYR A 75 10.69 4.89 -1.46
CA TYR A 75 10.63 4.39 -2.83
C TYR A 75 11.71 5.06 -3.68
N MET A 76 12.59 4.26 -4.31
CA MET A 76 13.63 4.73 -5.24
C MET A 76 14.41 5.99 -4.78
N ASP A 77 14.98 5.97 -3.59
CA ASP A 77 15.75 7.09 -3.01
C ASP A 77 14.93 8.34 -2.64
N SER A 78 13.60 8.24 -2.62
CA SER A 78 12.69 9.30 -2.20
C SER A 78 11.72 8.81 -1.13
N ASP A 79 11.45 9.67 -0.16
CA ASP A 79 10.34 9.49 0.76
C ASP A 79 9.02 9.73 0.01
N THR A 80 8.03 8.89 0.30
CA THR A 80 6.65 9.01 -0.12
C THR A 80 5.81 9.26 1.13
N GLU A 81 5.08 10.38 1.15
CA GLU A 81 4.24 10.77 2.27
C GLU A 81 2.88 10.08 2.20
N PHE A 82 2.37 9.71 3.37
CA PHE A 82 1.02 9.18 3.56
C PHE A 82 0.35 9.88 4.75
N PRO A 83 -0.99 9.96 4.80
CA PRO A 83 -1.70 10.47 5.98
C PRO A 83 -1.29 9.72 7.26
N SER A 84 -1.19 10.44 8.39
CA SER A 84 -0.80 9.88 9.70
C SER A 84 -1.66 8.74 10.22
N ASN A 85 -2.88 8.60 9.68
CA ASN A 85 -3.84 7.56 10.00
C ASN A 85 -3.96 6.49 8.90
N ALA A 86 -3.00 6.41 7.97
CA ALA A 86 -3.09 5.47 6.84
C ALA A 86 -2.64 4.04 7.17
N GLU A 87 -1.93 3.83 8.28
CA GLU A 87 -1.40 2.53 8.66
C GLU A 87 -2.49 1.51 9.01
N VAL A 88 -2.39 0.34 8.39
CA VAL A 88 -3.25 -0.82 8.62
C VAL A 88 -2.40 -2.03 9.04
N PRO A 89 -2.99 -3.05 9.67
CA PRO A 89 -2.28 -4.29 9.98
C PRO A 89 -1.67 -4.94 8.72
N LEU A 90 -0.50 -5.54 8.84
CA LEU A 90 0.20 -6.17 7.71
C LEU A 90 -0.62 -7.27 7.02
N ASP A 91 -1.48 -7.96 7.77
CA ASP A 91 -2.39 -8.96 7.20
C ASP A 91 -3.44 -8.34 6.27
N VAL A 92 -3.86 -7.10 6.56
CA VAL A 92 -4.74 -6.32 5.66
C VAL A 92 -3.99 -5.94 4.39
N VAL A 93 -2.71 -5.55 4.49
CA VAL A 93 -1.86 -5.28 3.32
C VAL A 93 -1.73 -6.52 2.44
N ARG A 94 -1.41 -7.68 3.04
CA ARG A 94 -1.34 -8.97 2.32
C ARG A 94 -2.65 -9.29 1.61
N GLN A 95 -3.78 -9.14 2.30
CA GLN A 95 -5.09 -9.41 1.72
C GLN A 95 -5.41 -8.44 0.57
N ALA A 96 -5.11 -7.15 0.72
CA ALA A 96 -5.36 -6.15 -0.31
C ALA A 96 -4.57 -6.42 -1.59
N ILE A 97 -3.29 -6.81 -1.48
CA ILE A 97 -2.47 -7.19 -2.64
C ILE A 97 -3.08 -8.40 -3.35
N LYS A 98 -3.52 -9.40 -2.59
CA LYS A 98 -4.18 -10.60 -3.13
C LYS A 98 -5.47 -10.24 -3.87
N ASP A 99 -6.32 -9.42 -3.26
CA ASP A 99 -7.58 -8.97 -3.85
C ASP A 99 -7.35 -8.18 -5.14
N TYR A 100 -6.38 -7.26 -5.15
CA TYR A 100 -6.01 -6.48 -6.33
C TYR A 100 -5.58 -7.38 -7.50
N LEU A 101 -4.72 -8.37 -7.24
CA LEU A 101 -4.26 -9.30 -8.27
C LEU A 101 -5.38 -10.23 -8.78
N VAL A 102 -6.25 -10.71 -7.89
CA VAL A 102 -7.40 -11.57 -8.25
C VAL A 102 -8.44 -10.79 -9.06
N ALA A 103 -8.63 -9.51 -8.76
CA ALA A 103 -9.62 -8.65 -9.40
C ALA A 103 -9.07 -7.90 -10.62
N ASP A 104 -7.99 -8.37 -11.24
CA ASP A 104 -7.33 -7.78 -12.42
C ASP A 104 -7.08 -6.27 -12.27
N GLY A 105 -6.66 -5.88 -11.07
CA GLY A 105 -6.24 -4.51 -10.77
C GLY A 105 -7.32 -3.65 -10.13
N ALA A 106 -8.54 -4.16 -9.93
CA ALA A 106 -9.58 -3.39 -9.27
C ALA A 106 -9.21 -3.07 -7.81
N ARG A 107 -9.66 -1.90 -7.33
CA ARG A 107 -9.40 -1.43 -5.96
C ARG A 107 -9.88 -2.46 -4.91
N PRO A 108 -9.00 -2.89 -3.99
CA PRO A 108 -9.37 -3.81 -2.92
C PRO A 108 -10.50 -3.29 -2.03
N THR A 109 -11.43 -4.16 -1.63
CA THR A 109 -12.57 -3.83 -0.77
C THR A 109 -12.38 -4.25 0.68
N CYS A 110 -11.34 -5.02 0.98
CA CYS A 110 -10.97 -5.42 2.35
C CYS A 110 -10.39 -4.26 3.19
N VAL A 111 -10.26 -3.07 2.61
CA VAL A 111 -9.65 -1.89 3.22
C VAL A 111 -10.61 -0.70 3.10
N SER A 112 -10.67 0.12 4.14
CA SER A 112 -11.30 1.44 4.08
C SER A 112 -10.34 2.43 3.42
N TRP A 113 -10.86 3.35 2.62
CA TRP A 113 -10.05 4.29 1.85
C TRP A 113 -10.39 5.72 2.20
N GLN A 114 -9.41 6.61 2.11
CA GLN A 114 -9.54 8.06 2.23
C GLN A 114 -8.87 8.75 1.03
N PRO A 115 -9.29 9.98 0.68
CA PRO A 115 -8.62 10.75 -0.36
C PRO A 115 -7.12 10.85 -0.09
N ASP A 116 -6.33 10.74 -1.15
CA ASP A 116 -4.94 11.17 -1.12
C ASP A 116 -4.92 12.71 -1.00
N HIS A 117 -4.11 13.21 -0.08
CA HIS A 117 -3.93 14.61 0.28
C HIS A 117 -3.60 15.56 -0.89
#